data_AF-A0A4U6U5B5-F1
#
_entry.id   AF-A0A4U6U5B5-F1
#
_cell.length_a   1.000
_cell.length_b   1.000
_cell.length_c   1.000
_cell.angle_alpha   90.00
_cell.angle_beta   90.00
_cell.angle_gamma   90.00
#
_symmetry.space_group_name_H-M   'P 1'
#
loop_
_entity.id
_entity.type
_entity.pdbx_description
1 polymer ?
#
loop_
_entity_poly.entity_id
_entity_poly.type
_entity_poly.pdbx_seq_one_letter_code
_entity_poly.pdbx_strand_id
1 'polypeptide(L)'
;MSKKKCFTKFGRSVDWSDIKEAKQAVKLIAEWETIDVADALELLSPEFEREEIRAYAVRILERADDEELQCYLLQLVQALRFERSDMSHLALFLIDRTSSNIGIASFLRWYVAVERHDPTFGKQYNNIYKMLENSMTKFVGREDGGDNGAQLWHSLSLQDKLVVELCSVMKNVRDVHGSAQNKIEKLRKLLPGIFSEVTKPTRSPLALAVIITGVVPQESSIFKSALHPLCITFKTEVGGTSKIIFKKGDDLWQDQLVI
;
A
#
# COMPACT_ATOMS: atom_id res chain seq x y z
N MET A 1 24.94 20.11 -21.00
CA MET A 1 23.91 19.23 -20.40
C MET A 1 24.22 19.14 -18.91
N SER A 2 23.24 19.32 -18.04
CA SER A 2 23.47 19.23 -16.59
C SER A 2 23.93 17.81 -16.21
N LYS A 3 24.92 17.70 -15.31
CA LYS A 3 25.44 16.41 -14.81
C LYS A 3 24.33 15.53 -14.21
N LYS A 4 23.24 16.15 -13.72
CA LYS A 4 22.05 15.45 -13.21
C LYS A 4 21.44 14.48 -14.22
N LYS A 5 21.15 14.94 -15.44
CA LYS A 5 20.46 14.15 -16.49
C LYS A 5 21.33 13.07 -17.13
N CYS A 6 22.58 12.94 -16.70
CA CYS A 6 23.52 11.97 -17.26
C CYS A 6 23.69 10.73 -16.38
N PHE A 7 23.15 10.72 -15.15
CA PHE A 7 23.36 9.60 -14.23
C PHE A 7 22.84 8.27 -14.80
N THR A 8 21.62 8.24 -15.34
CA THR A 8 21.02 7.01 -15.88
C THR A 8 21.80 6.48 -17.08
N LYS A 9 22.35 7.38 -17.92
CA LYS A 9 23.26 7.01 -19.02
C LYS A 9 24.59 6.47 -18.51
N PHE A 10 25.15 7.11 -17.49
CA PHE A 10 26.38 6.68 -16.83
C PHE A 10 26.23 5.28 -16.24
N GLY A 11 25.17 5.03 -15.46
CA GLY A 11 24.91 3.73 -14.86
C GLY A 11 24.80 2.59 -15.88
N ARG A 12 24.22 2.87 -17.06
CA ARG A 12 24.14 1.93 -18.19
C ARG A 12 25.45 1.73 -18.93
N SER A 13 26.33 2.73 -18.95
CA SER A 13 27.60 2.65 -19.70
C SER A 13 28.71 1.91 -18.98
N VAL A 14 28.60 1.75 -17.65
CA VAL A 14 29.64 1.12 -16.84
C VAL A 14 29.63 -0.40 -17.06
N ASP A 15 30.78 -0.97 -17.42
CA ASP A 15 30.97 -2.42 -17.37
C ASP A 15 31.16 -2.87 -15.92
N TRP A 16 30.05 -3.28 -15.31
CA TRP A 16 30.05 -3.73 -13.93
C TRP A 16 30.65 -5.13 -13.72
N SER A 17 31.15 -5.79 -14.76
CA SER A 17 31.94 -7.02 -14.63
C SER A 17 33.43 -6.74 -14.46
N ASP A 18 33.92 -5.57 -14.90
CA ASP A 18 35.27 -5.10 -14.62
C ASP A 18 35.35 -4.48 -13.21
N ILE A 19 36.12 -5.12 -12.35
CA ILE A 19 36.34 -4.70 -10.94
C ILE A 19 36.91 -3.28 -10.85
N LYS A 20 37.82 -2.88 -11.76
CA LYS A 20 38.44 -1.55 -11.74
C LYS A 20 37.42 -0.50 -12.15
N GLU A 21 36.66 -0.77 -13.20
CA GLU A 21 35.64 0.15 -13.71
C GLU A 21 34.50 0.32 -12.69
N ALA A 22 33.97 -0.79 -12.17
CA ALA A 22 32.96 -0.77 -11.11
C ALA A 22 33.43 0.02 -9.88
N LYS A 23 34.68 -0.20 -9.42
CA LYS A 23 35.23 0.54 -8.27
C LYS A 23 35.37 2.03 -8.53
N GLN A 24 35.72 2.44 -9.76
CA GLN A 24 35.73 3.85 -10.14
C GLN A 24 34.32 4.42 -10.20
N ALA A 25 33.38 3.66 -10.76
CA ALA A 25 32.00 4.08 -10.88
C ALA A 25 31.34 4.33 -9.52
N VAL A 26 31.54 3.44 -8.55
CA VAL A 26 31.02 3.61 -7.17
C VAL A 26 31.54 4.90 -6.52
N LYS A 27 32.82 5.26 -6.74
CA LYS A 27 33.36 6.54 -6.25
C LYS A 27 32.67 7.74 -6.89
N LEU A 28 32.43 7.67 -8.19
CA LEU A 28 31.73 8.74 -8.92
C LEU A 28 30.27 8.87 -8.47
N ILE A 29 29.57 7.76 -8.19
CA ILE A 29 28.19 7.78 -7.66
C ILE A 29 28.13 8.50 -6.31
N ALA A 30 29.11 8.28 -5.44
CA ALA A 30 29.16 8.93 -4.13
C ALA A 30 29.26 10.46 -4.23
N GLU A 31 30.00 10.96 -5.23
CA GLU A 31 30.22 12.38 -5.50
C GLU A 31 29.22 12.98 -6.51
N TRP A 32 28.29 12.17 -7.03
CA TRP A 32 27.40 12.61 -8.10
C TRP A 32 26.41 13.67 -7.59
N GLU A 33 26.15 14.65 -8.45
CA GLU A 33 25.17 15.70 -8.16
C GLU A 33 23.76 15.09 -8.00
N THR A 34 23.03 15.51 -6.97
CA THR A 34 21.72 14.95 -6.66
C THR A 34 20.75 15.13 -7.82
N ILE A 35 20.25 14.00 -8.32
CA ILE A 35 19.26 13.93 -9.40
C ILE A 35 17.85 14.21 -8.86
N ASP A 36 16.90 14.29 -9.78
CA ASP A 36 15.49 14.53 -9.50
C ASP A 36 14.82 13.22 -9.07
N VAL A 37 13.70 13.27 -8.33
CA VAL A 37 12.99 12.07 -7.84
C VAL A 37 12.57 11.16 -8.99
N ALA A 38 12.10 11.74 -10.10
CA ALA A 38 11.71 10.98 -11.30
C ALA A 38 12.88 10.16 -11.88
N ASP A 39 14.08 10.74 -11.95
CA ASP A 39 15.27 10.02 -12.41
C ASP A 39 15.67 8.93 -11.39
N ALA A 40 15.48 9.17 -10.09
CA ALA A 40 15.75 8.16 -9.05
C ALA A 40 14.79 6.95 -9.15
N LEU A 41 13.53 7.16 -9.52
CA LEU A 41 12.58 6.07 -9.77
C LEU A 41 13.04 5.16 -10.92
N GLU A 42 13.62 5.73 -11.98
CA GLU A 42 14.19 4.96 -13.10
C GLU A 42 15.30 3.99 -12.61
N LEU A 43 16.10 4.43 -11.63
CA LEU A 43 17.18 3.62 -11.04
C LEU A 43 16.70 2.45 -10.19
N LEU A 44 15.40 2.37 -9.90
CA LEU A 44 14.78 1.25 -9.21
C LEU A 44 14.16 0.21 -10.16
N SER A 45 14.21 0.47 -11.47
CA SER A 45 13.78 -0.45 -12.53
C SER A 45 14.69 -1.69 -12.62
N PRO A 46 14.27 -2.77 -13.30
CA PRO A 46 15.08 -3.98 -13.46
C PRO A 46 16.37 -3.75 -14.26
N GLU A 47 16.50 -2.63 -14.98
CA GLU A 47 17.72 -2.28 -15.71
C GLU A 47 18.91 -1.99 -14.77
N PHE A 48 18.63 -1.62 -13.53
CA PHE A 48 19.64 -1.21 -12.55
C PHE A 48 19.63 -2.16 -11.34
N GLU A 49 20.38 -3.26 -11.46
CA GLU A 49 20.48 -4.27 -10.42
C GLU A 49 21.59 -4.01 -9.38
N ARG A 50 22.40 -2.97 -9.56
CA ARG A 50 23.57 -2.74 -8.71
C ARG A 50 23.18 -2.05 -7.41
N GLU A 51 23.62 -2.61 -6.30
CA GLU A 51 23.22 -2.16 -4.97
C GLU A 51 23.63 -0.72 -4.72
N GLU A 52 24.78 -0.29 -5.21
CA GLU A 52 25.27 1.09 -5.07
C GLU A 52 24.42 2.10 -5.85
N ILE A 53 23.88 1.70 -7.01
CA ILE A 53 22.94 2.53 -7.79
C ILE A 53 21.60 2.62 -7.07
N ARG A 54 21.08 1.49 -6.58
CA ARG A 54 19.80 1.44 -5.89
C ARG A 54 19.84 2.17 -4.55
N ALA A 55 20.94 2.05 -3.81
CA ALA A 55 21.19 2.81 -2.59
C ALA A 55 21.25 4.32 -2.88
N TYR A 56 21.88 4.73 -3.99
CA TYR A 56 21.86 6.12 -4.42
C TYR A 56 20.43 6.61 -4.71
N ALA A 57 19.62 5.81 -5.41
CA ALA A 57 18.22 6.13 -5.68
C ALA A 57 17.41 6.33 -4.39
N VAL A 58 17.55 5.41 -3.42
CA VAL A 58 16.88 5.50 -2.11
C VAL A 58 17.31 6.75 -1.36
N ARG A 59 18.59 7.11 -1.37
CA ARG A 59 19.07 8.36 -0.75
C ARG A 59 18.45 9.62 -1.34
N ILE A 60 18.05 9.60 -2.61
CA ILE A 60 17.29 10.70 -3.21
C ILE A 60 15.85 10.68 -2.72
N LEU A 61 15.20 9.51 -2.69
CA LEU A 61 13.83 9.35 -2.19
C LEU A 61 13.69 9.72 -0.71
N GLU A 62 14.74 9.51 0.09
CA GLU A 62 14.77 9.91 1.51
C GLU A 62 14.50 11.40 1.71
N ARG A 63 14.81 12.24 0.71
CA ARG A 63 14.63 13.70 0.74
C ARG A 63 13.26 14.17 0.26
N ALA A 64 12.49 13.31 -0.41
CA ALA A 64 11.13 13.62 -0.82
C ALA A 64 10.23 13.73 0.41
N ASP A 65 9.28 14.65 0.40
CA ASP A 65 8.26 14.70 1.45
C ASP A 65 7.28 13.52 1.32
N ASP A 66 6.45 13.33 2.34
CA ASP A 66 5.55 12.18 2.38
C ASP A 66 4.41 12.29 1.36
N GLU A 67 4.03 13.51 0.93
CA GLU A 67 2.97 13.74 -0.04
C GLU A 67 3.44 13.32 -1.44
N GLU A 68 4.63 13.76 -1.83
CA GLU A 68 5.32 13.34 -3.05
C GLU A 68 5.60 11.83 -3.01
N LEU A 69 6.10 11.30 -1.89
CA LEU A 69 6.40 9.88 -1.76
C LEU A 69 5.13 9.02 -1.90
N GLN A 70 4.00 9.47 -1.37
CA GLN A 70 2.73 8.77 -1.50
C GLN A 70 2.28 8.63 -2.97
N CYS A 71 2.58 9.61 -3.83
CA CYS A 71 2.28 9.54 -5.27
C CYS A 71 3.03 8.40 -5.97
N TYR A 72 4.20 8.00 -5.45
CA TYR A 72 5.03 6.93 -6.04
C TYR A 72 4.97 5.62 -5.25
N LEU A 73 4.25 5.59 -4.12
CA LEU A 73 4.30 4.47 -3.18
C LEU A 73 3.92 3.14 -3.83
N LEU A 74 2.94 3.14 -4.74
CA LEU A 74 2.55 1.94 -5.47
C LEU A 74 3.71 1.42 -6.32
N GLN A 75 4.35 2.30 -7.10
CA GLN A 75 5.48 1.98 -7.98
C GLN A 75 6.70 1.53 -7.17
N LEU A 76 6.94 2.14 -6.00
CA LEU A 76 8.00 1.73 -5.09
C LEU A 76 7.76 0.33 -4.52
N VAL A 77 6.51 -0.01 -4.19
CA VAL A 77 6.17 -1.39 -3.81
C VAL A 77 6.46 -2.34 -4.97
N GLN A 78 6.09 -1.99 -6.21
CA GLN A 78 6.40 -2.83 -7.37
C GLN A 78 7.90 -3.05 -7.56
N ALA A 79 8.71 -2.02 -7.30
CA ALA A 79 10.17 -2.06 -7.44
C ALA A 79 10.86 -2.99 -6.43
N LEU A 80 10.19 -3.38 -5.34
CA LEU A 80 10.70 -4.36 -4.38
C LEU A 80 10.98 -5.73 -5.02
N ARG A 81 10.29 -6.09 -6.11
CA ARG A 81 10.55 -7.35 -6.85
C ARG A 81 11.93 -7.41 -7.49
N PHE A 82 12.56 -6.25 -7.72
CA PHE A 82 13.89 -6.14 -8.32
C PHE A 82 14.99 -6.04 -7.27
N GLU A 83 14.64 -6.06 -5.99
CA GLU A 83 15.61 -6.08 -4.90
C GLU A 83 16.17 -7.49 -4.69
N ARG A 84 17.49 -7.56 -4.47
CA ARG A 84 18.21 -8.83 -4.25
C ARG A 84 18.01 -9.42 -2.86
N SER A 85 17.44 -8.64 -1.93
CA SER A 85 17.28 -8.99 -0.53
C SER A 85 16.00 -8.37 0.02
N ASP A 86 15.37 -9.08 0.96
CA ASP A 86 14.23 -8.57 1.73
C ASP A 86 14.64 -7.39 2.66
N MET A 87 15.94 -7.28 2.97
CA MET A 87 16.55 -6.22 3.76
C MET A 87 17.26 -5.17 2.89
N SER A 88 16.79 -4.97 1.66
CA SER A 88 17.35 -3.97 0.75
C SER A 88 17.16 -2.53 1.27
N HIS A 89 17.95 -1.61 0.72
CA HIS A 89 17.82 -0.17 1.00
C HIS A 89 16.38 0.33 0.79
N LEU A 90 15.72 -0.09 -0.30
CA LEU A 90 14.34 0.31 -0.58
C LEU A 90 13.36 -0.27 0.44
N ALA A 91 13.48 -1.55 0.82
CA ALA A 91 12.60 -2.18 1.79
C ALA A 91 12.75 -1.52 3.17
N LEU A 92 13.98 -1.30 3.62
CA LEU A 92 14.26 -0.64 4.90
C LEU A 92 13.76 0.80 4.92
N PHE A 93 13.98 1.55 3.84
CA PHE A 93 13.47 2.91 3.67
C PHE A 93 11.95 2.99 3.79
N LEU A 94 11.21 2.14 3.06
CA LEU A 94 9.75 2.14 3.10
C LEU A 94 9.22 1.80 4.51
N ILE A 95 9.87 0.85 5.20
CA ILE A 95 9.50 0.44 6.56
C ILE A 95 9.85 1.52 7.59
N ASP A 96 10.96 2.23 7.42
CA ASP A 96 11.33 3.35 8.29
C ASP A 96 10.28 4.47 8.18
N ARG A 97 9.88 4.82 6.96
CA ARG A 97 8.86 5.84 6.67
C ARG A 97 7.51 5.56 7.34
N THR A 98 7.11 4.29 7.51
CA THR A 98 5.82 3.98 8.16
C THR A 98 5.75 4.39 9.62
N SER A 99 6.90 4.50 10.29
CA SER A 99 6.98 4.91 11.69
C SER A 99 6.67 6.40 11.87
N SER A 100 6.84 7.20 10.82
CA SER A 100 6.64 8.66 10.85
C SER A 100 5.34 9.11 10.18
N ASN A 101 4.73 8.25 9.36
CA ASN A 101 3.54 8.61 8.58
C ASN A 101 2.49 7.48 8.51
N ILE A 102 1.35 7.72 9.15
CA ILE A 102 0.20 6.81 9.19
C ILE A 102 -0.40 6.58 7.79
N GLY A 103 -0.36 7.61 6.95
CA GLY A 103 -0.71 7.60 5.54
C GLY A 103 -0.02 6.47 4.80
N ILE A 104 1.30 6.60 4.76
CA ILE A 104 2.22 5.64 4.14
C ILE A 104 2.05 4.26 4.77
N ALA A 105 2.00 4.17 6.11
CA ALA A 105 1.84 2.90 6.81
C ALA A 105 0.60 2.11 6.35
N SER A 106 -0.54 2.80 6.22
CA SER A 106 -1.78 2.16 5.81
C SER A 106 -1.75 1.70 4.36
N PHE A 107 -1.31 2.55 3.43
CA PHE A 107 -1.26 2.18 2.01
C PHE A 107 -0.21 1.11 1.74
N LEU A 108 0.99 1.25 2.31
CA LEU A 108 2.08 0.29 2.15
C LEU A 108 1.66 -1.10 2.63
N ARG A 109 0.98 -1.18 3.79
CA ARG A 109 0.44 -2.44 4.30
C ARG A 109 -0.47 -3.12 3.29
N TRP A 110 -1.42 -2.38 2.70
CA TRP A 110 -2.35 -2.94 1.71
C TRP A 110 -1.65 -3.36 0.43
N TYR A 111 -0.75 -2.55 -0.11
CA TYR A 111 0.00 -2.87 -1.32
C TYR A 111 0.83 -4.13 -1.13
N VAL A 112 1.62 -4.20 -0.05
CA VAL A 112 2.39 -5.40 0.28
C VAL A 112 1.45 -6.59 0.56
N ALA A 113 0.32 -6.38 1.23
CA ALA A 113 -0.63 -7.47 1.54
C ALA A 113 -1.15 -8.16 0.27
N VAL A 114 -1.49 -7.40 -0.77
CA VAL A 114 -1.93 -7.96 -2.05
C VAL A 114 -0.79 -8.71 -2.75
N GLU A 115 0.41 -8.14 -2.73
CA GLU A 115 1.59 -8.68 -3.40
C GLU A 115 2.11 -10.01 -2.81
N ARG A 116 1.74 -10.32 -1.56
CA ARG A 116 2.05 -11.61 -0.93
C ARG A 116 1.44 -12.81 -1.65
N HIS A 117 0.42 -12.60 -2.47
CA HIS A 117 -0.25 -13.62 -3.26
C HIS A 117 0.40 -13.85 -4.63
N ASP A 118 1.42 -13.07 -5.00
CA ASP A 118 2.17 -13.26 -6.24
C ASP A 118 2.89 -14.62 -6.25
N PRO A 119 2.77 -15.43 -7.33
CA PRO A 119 3.34 -16.78 -7.39
C PRO A 119 4.87 -16.80 -7.43
N THR A 120 5.52 -15.72 -7.88
CA THR A 120 6.96 -15.62 -8.07
C THR A 120 7.62 -14.88 -6.89
N PHE A 121 7.05 -13.75 -6.48
CA PHE A 121 7.63 -12.83 -5.51
C PHE A 121 6.93 -12.86 -4.14
N GLY A 122 5.84 -13.60 -3.99
CA GLY A 122 5.04 -13.61 -2.77
C GLY A 122 5.83 -13.97 -1.51
N LYS A 123 6.88 -14.80 -1.60
CA LYS A 123 7.76 -15.11 -0.46
C LYS A 123 8.51 -13.88 0.05
N GLN A 124 9.10 -13.09 -0.85
CA GLN A 124 9.80 -11.85 -0.52
C GLN A 124 8.84 -10.84 0.11
N TYR A 125 7.67 -10.62 -0.50
CA TYR A 125 6.64 -9.74 0.07
C TYR A 125 6.12 -10.23 1.43
N ASN A 126 6.03 -11.54 1.67
CA ASN A 126 5.69 -12.08 2.98
C ASN A 126 6.74 -11.73 4.05
N ASN A 127 8.02 -11.72 3.70
CA ASN A 127 9.08 -11.33 4.63
C ASN A 127 9.06 -9.82 4.91
N ILE A 128 8.89 -9.01 3.87
CA ILE A 128 8.72 -7.55 4.00
C ILE A 128 7.50 -7.21 4.86
N TYR A 129 6.37 -7.91 4.67
CA TYR A 129 5.17 -7.73 5.49
C TYR A 129 5.44 -8.02 6.98
N LYS A 130 6.22 -9.06 7.30
CA LYS A 130 6.60 -9.36 8.69
C LYS A 130 7.53 -8.30 9.26
N MET A 131 8.45 -7.77 8.47
CA MET A 131 9.33 -6.68 8.91
C MET A 131 8.52 -5.41 9.19
N LEU A 132 7.57 -5.08 8.31
CA LEU A 132 6.63 -3.99 8.50
C LEU A 132 5.83 -4.17 9.81
N GLU A 133 5.24 -5.34 10.03
CA GLU A 133 4.52 -5.67 11.27
C GLU A 133 5.41 -5.49 12.52
N ASN A 134 6.64 -6.03 12.47
CA ASN A 134 7.59 -5.91 13.56
C ASN A 134 8.01 -4.46 13.84
N SER A 135 8.19 -3.65 12.79
CA SER A 135 8.52 -2.23 12.93
C SER A 135 7.36 -1.47 13.59
N MET A 136 6.15 -1.64 13.06
CA MET A 136 4.94 -0.97 13.56
C MET A 136 4.59 -1.36 14.98
N THR A 137 4.75 -2.63 15.36
CA THR A 137 4.44 -3.10 16.72
C THR A 137 5.49 -2.70 17.77
N LYS A 138 6.74 -2.50 17.36
CA LYS A 138 7.82 -1.99 18.24
C LYS A 138 7.84 -0.48 18.37
N PHE A 139 7.17 0.23 17.46
CA PHE A 139 7.05 1.68 17.52
C PHE A 139 6.16 2.11 18.70
N VAL A 140 6.79 2.36 19.85
CA VAL A 140 6.16 3.03 21.00
C VAL A 140 5.97 4.48 20.59
N GLY A 141 4.71 4.95 20.61
CA GLY A 141 4.34 6.29 20.11
C GLY A 141 5.18 7.43 20.69
N ARG A 142 5.12 8.59 20.04
CA ARG A 142 5.78 9.82 20.49
C ARG A 142 5.24 10.21 21.89
N GLU A 143 6.10 10.81 22.72
CA GLU A 143 5.78 11.24 24.10
C GLU A 143 4.62 12.27 24.17
N ASP A 144 4.19 12.80 23.02
CA ASP A 144 3.13 13.80 22.82
C ASP A 144 1.71 13.21 22.72
N GLY A 145 1.54 11.89 22.84
CA GLY A 145 0.22 11.24 22.84
C GLY A 145 -0.33 10.89 21.45
N GLY A 146 0.51 10.86 20.41
CA GLY A 146 0.15 10.31 19.11
C GLY A 146 -0.20 8.81 19.15
N ASP A 147 -0.96 8.33 18.16
CA ASP A 147 -1.33 6.91 18.01
C ASP A 147 -0.08 6.01 18.10
N ASN A 148 -0.06 5.10 19.07
CA ASN A 148 0.99 4.09 19.18
C ASN A 148 0.98 3.20 17.92
N GLY A 149 2.14 2.89 17.35
CA GLY A 149 2.25 2.08 16.13
C GLY A 149 1.56 0.72 16.28
N ALA A 150 1.58 0.15 17.49
CA ALA A 150 0.86 -1.08 17.81
C ALA A 150 -0.68 -0.92 17.75
N GLN A 151 -1.20 0.23 18.20
CA GLN A 151 -2.64 0.53 18.12
C GLN A 151 -3.08 0.77 16.68
N LEU A 152 -2.25 1.49 15.91
CA LEU A 152 -2.48 1.69 14.48
C LEU A 152 -2.46 0.35 13.74
N TRP A 153 -1.43 -0.47 13.94
CA TRP A 153 -1.34 -1.80 13.33
C TRP A 153 -2.54 -2.67 13.68
N HIS A 154 -2.96 -2.66 14.96
CA HIS A 154 -4.17 -3.32 15.40
C HIS A 154 -5.41 -2.80 14.66
N SER A 155 -5.60 -1.48 14.56
CA SER A 155 -6.71 -0.87 13.80
C SER A 155 -6.68 -1.29 12.33
N LEU A 156 -5.50 -1.31 11.70
CA LEU A 156 -5.35 -1.74 10.31
C LEU A 156 -5.67 -3.23 10.15
N SER A 157 -5.28 -4.08 11.09
CA SER A 157 -5.64 -5.52 11.08
C SER A 157 -7.15 -5.77 11.22
N LEU A 158 -7.90 -4.85 11.86
CA LEU A 158 -9.37 -4.94 11.88
C LEU A 158 -9.97 -4.73 10.49
N GLN A 159 -9.28 -4.01 9.60
CA GLN A 159 -9.73 -3.86 8.23
C GLN A 159 -9.67 -5.18 7.46
N ASP A 160 -8.74 -6.10 7.77
CA ASP A 160 -8.71 -7.44 7.16
C ASP A 160 -9.98 -8.22 7.49
N LYS A 161 -10.39 -8.18 8.76
CA LYS A 161 -11.64 -8.81 9.21
C LYS A 161 -12.85 -8.21 8.49
N LEU A 162 -12.88 -6.89 8.33
CA LEU A 162 -13.91 -6.21 7.56
C LEU A 162 -13.95 -6.75 6.11
N VAL A 163 -12.80 -6.85 5.44
CA VAL A 163 -12.72 -7.38 4.06
C VAL A 163 -13.20 -8.84 3.98
N VAL A 164 -12.86 -9.68 4.96
CA VAL A 164 -13.33 -11.08 5.03
C VAL A 164 -14.84 -11.15 5.19
N GLU A 165 -15.42 -10.36 6.10
CA GLU A 165 -16.88 -10.31 6.28
C GLU A 165 -17.60 -9.78 5.04
N LEU A 166 -17.07 -8.73 4.41
CA LEU A 166 -17.62 -8.20 3.15
C LEU A 166 -17.55 -9.24 2.02
N CYS A 167 -16.49 -10.04 1.96
CA CYS A 167 -16.42 -11.19 1.05
C CYS A 167 -17.51 -12.22 1.32
N SER A 168 -17.77 -12.53 2.61
CA SER A 168 -18.82 -13.46 3.03
C SER A 168 -20.21 -12.93 2.65
N VAL A 169 -20.49 -11.66 2.93
CA VAL A 169 -21.75 -11.02 2.58
C VAL A 169 -21.97 -10.98 1.07
N MET A 170 -20.93 -10.65 0.29
CA MET A 170 -21.04 -10.67 -1.17
C MET A 170 -21.38 -12.07 -1.69
N LYS A 171 -20.79 -13.12 -1.14
CA LYS A 171 -21.12 -14.52 -1.48
C LYS A 171 -22.58 -14.82 -1.16
N ASN A 172 -23.02 -14.56 0.07
CA ASN A 172 -24.40 -14.79 0.51
C ASN A 172 -25.43 -14.03 -0.34
N VAL A 173 -25.11 -12.81 -0.78
CA VAL A 173 -25.97 -12.00 -1.64
C VAL A 173 -26.03 -12.57 -3.06
N ARG A 174 -24.91 -13.12 -3.57
CA ARG A 174 -24.86 -13.78 -4.89
C ARG A 174 -25.67 -15.09 -4.92
N ASP A 175 -25.71 -15.82 -3.80
CA ASP A 175 -26.46 -17.07 -3.65
C ASP A 175 -27.99 -16.86 -3.56
N VAL A 176 -28.46 -15.63 -3.38
CA VAL A 176 -29.90 -15.31 -3.39
C VAL A 176 -30.45 -15.35 -4.81
N HIS A 177 -31.39 -16.26 -5.03
CA HIS A 177 -32.23 -16.27 -6.23
C HIS A 177 -33.35 -15.23 -6.15
N GLY A 178 -33.76 -14.72 -7.31
CA GLY A 178 -34.87 -13.78 -7.44
C GLY A 178 -34.44 -12.37 -7.80
N SER A 179 -35.28 -11.40 -7.47
CA SER A 179 -35.14 -10.02 -7.91
C SER A 179 -33.92 -9.31 -7.29
N ALA A 180 -33.48 -8.22 -7.92
CA ALA A 180 -32.47 -7.34 -7.34
C ALA A 180 -32.88 -6.80 -5.95
N GLN A 181 -34.19 -6.60 -5.73
CA GLN A 181 -34.74 -6.16 -4.45
C GLN A 181 -34.51 -7.21 -3.35
N ASN A 182 -34.72 -8.49 -3.65
CA ASN A 182 -34.47 -9.58 -2.71
C ASN A 182 -32.99 -9.62 -2.27
N LYS A 183 -32.07 -9.40 -3.22
CA LYS A 183 -30.63 -9.34 -2.96
C LYS A 183 -30.27 -8.14 -2.07
N ILE A 184 -30.85 -6.96 -2.34
CA ILE A 184 -30.67 -5.76 -1.53
C ILE A 184 -31.20 -5.98 -0.11
N GLU A 185 -32.38 -6.58 0.05
CA GLU A 185 -32.94 -6.89 1.37
C GLU A 185 -32.06 -7.89 2.14
N LYS A 186 -31.50 -8.90 1.47
CA LYS A 186 -30.52 -9.81 2.10
C LYS A 186 -29.27 -9.06 2.55
N LEU A 187 -28.69 -8.20 1.71
CA LEU A 187 -27.55 -7.36 2.07
C LEU A 187 -27.86 -6.56 3.35
N ARG A 188 -28.98 -5.85 3.37
CA ARG A 188 -29.39 -5.00 4.49
C ARG A 188 -29.59 -5.77 5.79
N LYS A 189 -30.05 -7.02 5.72
CA LYS A 189 -30.18 -7.91 6.89
C LYS A 189 -28.85 -8.41 7.42
N LEU A 190 -27.84 -8.58 6.55
CA LEU A 190 -26.51 -9.07 6.93
C LEU A 190 -25.60 -7.98 7.49
N LEU A 191 -25.72 -6.75 7.00
CA LEU A 191 -24.82 -5.63 7.34
C LEU A 191 -24.70 -5.33 8.85
N PRO A 192 -25.77 -5.35 9.67
CA PRO A 192 -25.64 -5.11 11.12
C PRO A 192 -24.70 -6.11 11.82
N GLY A 193 -24.70 -7.39 11.42
CA GLY A 193 -23.89 -8.44 12.04
C GLY A 193 -22.38 -8.26 11.82
N ILE A 194 -22.00 -7.71 10.66
CA ILE A 194 -20.59 -7.41 10.34
C ILE A 194 -20.00 -6.45 11.38
N PHE A 195 -20.78 -5.44 11.80
CA PHE A 195 -20.28 -4.36 12.65
C PHE A 195 -20.41 -4.66 14.15
N SER A 196 -21.31 -5.56 14.56
CA SER A 196 -21.41 -5.97 15.96
C SER A 196 -20.22 -6.82 16.42
N GLU A 197 -19.57 -7.56 15.52
CA GLU A 197 -18.45 -8.45 15.86
C GLU A 197 -17.07 -7.89 15.47
N VAL A 198 -16.98 -7.05 14.43
CA VAL A 198 -15.69 -6.69 13.79
C VAL A 198 -15.23 -5.26 14.03
N THR A 199 -16.13 -4.32 14.39
CA THR A 199 -15.80 -2.89 14.28
C THR A 199 -16.01 -2.12 15.57
N LYS A 200 -14.97 -2.11 16.41
CA LYS A 200 -14.65 -0.86 17.11
C LYS A 200 -14.40 0.24 16.06
N PRO A 201 -14.56 1.53 16.39
CA PRO A 201 -14.19 2.62 15.48
C PRO A 201 -12.84 2.33 14.83
N THR A 202 -12.81 2.27 13.49
CA THR A 202 -11.61 1.93 12.72
C THR A 202 -11.46 2.88 11.56
N ARG A 203 -10.23 3.10 11.08
CA ARG A 203 -9.98 3.96 9.92
C ARG A 203 -10.53 3.30 8.65
N SER A 204 -11.08 4.10 7.75
CA SER A 204 -11.48 3.65 6.42
C SER A 204 -10.24 3.20 5.63
N PRO A 205 -10.28 2.03 4.95
CA PRO A 205 -9.19 1.56 4.11
C PRO A 205 -8.85 2.49 2.92
N LEU A 206 -9.80 3.33 2.50
CA LEU A 206 -9.65 4.22 1.34
C LEU A 206 -9.45 5.69 1.73
N ALA A 207 -9.74 6.07 2.97
CA ALA A 207 -9.68 7.46 3.43
C ALA A 207 -9.29 7.52 4.92
N LEU A 208 -8.00 7.72 5.19
CA LEU A 208 -7.44 7.53 6.54
C LEU A 208 -7.90 8.54 7.58
N ALA A 209 -8.31 9.73 7.13
CA ALA A 209 -8.94 10.75 7.95
C ALA A 209 -10.37 10.37 8.38
N VAL A 210 -10.98 9.37 7.74
CA VAL A 210 -12.35 8.95 8.03
C VAL A 210 -12.33 7.75 8.96
N ILE A 211 -12.82 7.94 10.18
CA ILE A 211 -13.07 6.84 11.12
C ILE A 211 -14.50 6.35 10.92
N ILE A 212 -14.65 5.07 10.59
CA ILE A 212 -15.93 4.38 10.42
C ILE A 212 -16.35 3.74 11.75
N THR A 213 -17.59 4.00 12.16
CA THR A 213 -18.13 3.58 13.47
C THR A 213 -19.30 2.61 13.35
N GLY A 214 -19.80 2.39 12.14
CA GLY A 214 -21.00 1.61 11.91
C GLY A 214 -21.39 1.58 10.43
N VAL A 215 -22.49 0.89 10.14
CA VAL A 215 -23.13 0.89 8.81
C VAL A 215 -24.50 1.55 8.87
N VAL A 216 -24.95 2.03 7.71
CA VAL A 216 -26.31 2.47 7.44
C VAL A 216 -26.91 1.48 6.41
N PRO A 217 -27.52 0.37 6.86
CA PRO A 217 -28.02 -0.66 5.95
C PRO A 217 -29.02 -0.10 4.93
N GLN A 218 -29.92 0.79 5.36
CA GLN A 218 -30.96 1.31 4.47
C GLN A 218 -30.43 2.16 3.31
N GLU A 219 -29.26 2.77 3.49
CA GLU A 219 -28.56 3.53 2.44
C GLU A 219 -27.58 2.67 1.64
N SER A 220 -27.46 1.38 1.96
CA SER A 220 -26.61 0.44 1.24
C SER A 220 -27.38 -0.25 0.11
N SER A 221 -26.69 -0.53 -0.99
CA SER A 221 -27.28 -1.04 -2.23
C SER A 221 -26.32 -1.96 -3.00
N ILE A 222 -26.80 -2.51 -4.11
CA ILE A 222 -26.00 -3.33 -5.03
C ILE A 222 -26.06 -2.66 -6.40
N PHE A 223 -24.90 -2.49 -7.04
CA PHE A 223 -24.85 -1.94 -8.40
C PHE A 223 -25.37 -2.96 -9.42
N LYS A 224 -26.07 -2.45 -10.44
CA LYS A 224 -26.53 -3.23 -11.59
C LYS A 224 -25.34 -3.50 -12.53
N SER A 225 -24.54 -4.51 -12.19
CA SER A 225 -23.39 -4.97 -12.96
C SER A 225 -23.24 -6.49 -12.81
N ALA A 226 -22.56 -7.14 -13.77
CA ALA A 226 -22.35 -8.59 -13.79
C ALA A 226 -21.76 -9.13 -12.48
N LEU A 227 -20.80 -8.40 -11.90
CA LEU A 227 -20.12 -8.80 -10.66
C LEU A 227 -20.85 -8.36 -9.38
N HIS A 228 -22.00 -7.70 -9.50
CA HIS A 228 -22.82 -7.21 -8.39
C HIS A 228 -22.01 -6.49 -7.27
N PRO A 229 -21.27 -5.40 -7.59
CA PRO A 229 -20.55 -4.63 -6.57
C PRO A 229 -21.48 -4.15 -5.45
N LEU A 230 -21.02 -4.22 -4.21
CA LEU A 230 -21.76 -3.71 -3.05
C LEU A 230 -21.44 -2.23 -2.88
N CYS A 231 -22.46 -1.40 -2.70
CA CYS A 231 -22.31 -0.03 -2.20
C CYS A 231 -22.69 -0.03 -0.73
N ILE A 232 -21.70 0.17 0.15
CA ILE A 232 -21.90 0.12 1.59
C ILE A 232 -21.74 1.53 2.13
N THR A 233 -22.77 1.96 2.86
CA THR A 233 -22.77 3.26 3.52
C THR A 233 -22.36 3.07 4.97
N PHE A 234 -21.24 3.69 5.36
CA PHE A 234 -20.70 3.69 6.71
C PHE A 234 -21.07 4.97 7.45
N LYS A 235 -21.26 4.87 8.77
CA LYS A 235 -21.32 6.01 9.68
C LYS A 235 -19.91 6.47 10.01
N THR A 236 -19.71 7.77 10.11
CA THR A 236 -18.42 8.38 10.47
C THR A 236 -18.43 8.87 11.91
N GLU A 237 -17.25 8.92 12.54
CA GLU A 237 -17.10 9.41 13.91
C GLU A 237 -17.46 10.90 14.04
N VAL A 238 -17.07 11.72 13.07
CA VAL A 238 -17.36 13.16 13.01
C VAL A 238 -18.83 13.49 12.66
N GLY A 239 -19.68 12.47 12.55
CA GLY A 239 -21.04 12.59 12.02
C GLY A 239 -21.10 12.59 10.49
N GLY A 240 -22.23 12.14 9.95
CA GLY A 240 -22.43 11.93 8.52
C GLY A 240 -22.20 10.49 8.07
N THR A 241 -22.03 10.31 6.76
CA THR A 241 -21.84 8.99 6.13
C THR A 241 -20.72 8.99 5.10
N SER A 242 -20.10 7.83 4.91
CA SER A 242 -19.09 7.57 3.88
C SER A 242 -19.48 6.34 3.07
N LYS A 243 -19.52 6.47 1.74
CA LYS A 243 -19.92 5.37 0.84
C LYS A 243 -18.69 4.72 0.23
N ILE A 244 -18.60 3.40 0.33
CA ILE A 244 -17.53 2.61 -0.28
C ILE A 244 -18.14 1.61 -1.24
N ILE A 245 -17.56 1.50 -2.43
CA ILE A 245 -17.90 0.46 -3.40
C ILE A 245 -16.95 -0.71 -3.16
N PHE A 246 -17.50 -1.85 -2.75
CA PHE A 246 -16.75 -3.08 -2.56
C PHE A 246 -16.99 -4.03 -3.73
N LYS A 247 -15.91 -4.39 -4.43
CA LYS A 247 -15.89 -5.30 -5.59
C LYS A 247 -15.08 -6.55 -5.25
N LYS A 248 -15.47 -7.69 -5.85
CA LYS A 248 -14.69 -8.94 -5.79
C LYS A 248 -14.80 -9.70 -7.11
N GLY A 249 -13.65 -10.18 -7.60
CA GLY A 249 -13.52 -10.82 -8.91
C GLY A 249 -13.29 -9.83 -10.05
N ASP A 250 -12.89 -8.61 -9.71
CA ASP A 250 -12.45 -7.54 -10.61
C ASP A 250 -11.02 -7.16 -10.18
N ASP A 251 -10.12 -6.94 -11.13
CA ASP A 251 -8.76 -6.50 -10.85
C ASP A 251 -8.74 -4.96 -10.84
N LEU A 252 -8.56 -4.36 -9.66
CA LEU A 252 -8.61 -2.91 -9.46
C LEU A 252 -7.24 -2.25 -9.60
N TRP A 253 -6.18 -3.00 -9.89
CA TRP A 253 -4.84 -2.43 -10.03
C TRP A 253 -4.75 -1.43 -11.17
N GLN A 254 -5.42 -1.74 -12.30
CA GLN A 254 -5.48 -0.83 -13.44
C GLN A 254 -6.27 0.44 -13.11
N ASP A 255 -7.42 0.31 -12.43
CA ASP A 255 -8.20 1.47 -11.99
C ASP A 255 -7.39 2.34 -11.02
N GLN A 256 -6.67 1.72 -10.07
CA GLN A 256 -5.88 2.43 -9.06
C GLN A 256 -4.68 3.17 -9.65
N LEU A 257 -4.06 2.67 -10.72
CA LEU A 257 -2.92 3.34 -11.36
C LEU A 257 -3.34 4.65 -12.07
N VAL A 258 -4.62 4.78 -12.44
CA VAL A 258 -5.13 5.89 -13.26
C VAL A 258 -5.77 7.01 -12.42
N ILE A 259 -6.09 6.74 -11.15
CA ILE A 259 -6.72 7.69 -10.21
C ILE A 259 -5.65 8.57 -9.55
#